data_AF-A0A970AWS3-F1
#
_entry.id   AF-A0A970AWS3-F1
#
_cell.length_a   1.000
_cell.length_b   1.000
_cell.length_c   1.000
_cell.angle_alpha   90.00
_cell.angle_beta   90.00
_cell.angle_gamma   90.00
#
_symmetry.space_group_name_H-M   'P 1'
#
loop_
_entity.id
_entity.type
_entity.pdbx_description
1 polymer ?
#
loop_
_entity_poly.entity_id
_entity_poly.type
_entity_poly.pdbx_seq_one_letter_code
_entity_poly.pdbx_strand_id
1 'polypeptide(L)'
;MEKVILNFLMYGVVFLFPIQTLAQTIYPTTPEVKHNDQVGNTKINDDYNWMENFENQKNGIKLLEKQNEFYEAYFANYEPELRTKIIEDLAKYDTRVKQPESYLDKLEDDHLFDGKVYKFSYNFDSKGITATKKYGSPTSPYVVYTLKFYNTDYSEVLIYNTKERLFLKIAGVRLSDVQVIDQGVFYSKIDNINSFEEHLKKFSTNKIMFHKFESSLSEDQIVIENEGNSYV
;
A
#
# COMPACT_ATOMS: atom_id res chain seq x y z
N MET A 1 68.94 -45.31 11.66
CA MET A 1 68.10 -44.45 12.53
C MET A 1 67.63 -43.17 11.83
N GLU A 2 67.84 -43.00 10.52
CA GLU A 2 67.44 -41.78 9.78
C GLU A 2 66.13 -41.92 8.97
N LYS A 3 65.63 -43.15 8.73
CA LYS A 3 64.40 -43.38 7.95
C LYS A 3 63.09 -43.30 8.76
N VAL A 4 63.16 -43.17 10.09
CA VAL A 4 61.96 -43.08 10.94
C VAL A 4 61.57 -41.62 11.23
N ILE A 5 62.50 -40.68 11.08
CA ILE A 5 62.26 -39.25 11.33
C ILE A 5 61.52 -38.60 10.14
N LEU A 6 61.68 -39.14 8.92
CA LEU A 6 61.06 -38.57 7.73
C LEU A 6 59.54 -38.86 7.63
N ASN A 7 59.05 -39.93 8.27
CA ASN A 7 57.62 -40.26 8.25
C ASN A 7 56.79 -39.49 9.30
N PHE A 8 57.43 -38.81 10.25
CA PHE A 8 56.72 -37.95 11.19
C PHE A 8 56.47 -36.54 10.65
N LEU A 9 57.20 -36.12 9.60
CA LEU A 9 56.98 -34.82 8.96
C LEU A 9 55.82 -34.83 7.95
N MET A 10 55.31 -36.00 7.57
CA MET A 10 54.24 -36.17 6.58
C MET A 10 52.83 -36.36 7.19
N TYR A 11 52.68 -36.13 8.49
CA TYR A 11 51.37 -36.06 9.18
C TYR A 11 51.08 -34.66 9.76
N GLY A 12 51.92 -33.67 9.45
CA GLY A 12 51.77 -32.28 9.84
C GLY A 12 51.07 -31.41 8.79
N VAL A 13 50.25 -31.97 7.91
CA VAL A 13 49.31 -31.16 7.13
C VAL A 13 48.17 -30.82 8.07
N VAL A 14 48.41 -29.77 8.86
CA VAL A 14 47.37 -29.03 9.57
C VAL A 14 46.29 -28.72 8.54
N PHE A 15 45.15 -29.38 8.69
CA PHE A 15 43.91 -28.98 8.06
C PHE A 15 43.59 -27.57 8.57
N LEU A 16 44.19 -26.56 7.92
CA LEU A 16 43.69 -25.20 7.89
C LEU A 16 42.41 -25.25 7.06
N PHE A 17 41.35 -25.87 7.61
CA PHE A 17 40.02 -25.49 7.19
C PHE A 17 39.94 -23.99 7.45
N PRO A 18 39.70 -23.14 6.45
CA PRO A 18 39.27 -21.80 6.74
C PRO A 18 38.00 -21.98 7.57
N ILE A 19 38.08 -21.63 8.86
CA ILE A 19 36.89 -21.35 9.65
C ILE A 19 36.25 -20.20 8.90
N GLN A 20 35.32 -20.53 8.00
CA GLN A 20 34.39 -19.56 7.46
C GLN A 20 33.65 -19.06 8.70
N THR A 21 34.10 -17.92 9.22
CA THR A 21 33.35 -17.17 10.21
C THR A 21 32.02 -16.89 9.54
N LEU A 22 31.00 -17.69 9.87
CA LEU A 22 29.63 -17.32 9.58
C LEU A 22 29.47 -15.97 10.28
N ALA A 23 29.41 -14.91 9.49
CA ALA A 23 29.26 -13.57 10.02
C ALA A 23 28.02 -13.59 10.92
N GLN A 24 28.20 -13.41 12.23
CA GLN A 24 27.09 -13.42 13.15
C GLN A 24 26.22 -12.22 12.81
N THR A 25 25.02 -12.49 12.33
CA THR A 25 24.04 -11.48 11.97
C THR A 25 23.64 -10.70 13.23
N ILE A 26 23.97 -9.42 13.29
CA ILE A 26 23.61 -8.53 14.41
C ILE A 26 22.30 -7.83 14.06
N TYR A 27 21.22 -8.23 14.72
CA TYR A 27 19.91 -7.62 14.54
C TYR A 27 19.82 -6.26 15.25
N PRO A 28 19.05 -5.30 14.72
CA PRO A 28 18.75 -4.06 15.41
C PRO A 28 18.08 -4.33 16.76
N THR A 29 18.48 -3.59 17.80
CA THR A 29 17.83 -3.65 19.11
C THR A 29 16.43 -3.02 19.05
N THR A 30 15.42 -3.82 19.40
CA THR A 30 14.04 -3.37 19.58
C THR A 30 13.76 -3.16 21.07
N PRO A 31 13.36 -1.95 21.50
CA PRO A 31 13.02 -1.72 22.90
C PRO A 31 11.75 -2.49 23.29
N GLU A 32 11.74 -3.01 24.51
CA GLU A 32 10.59 -3.64 25.13
C GLU A 32 9.90 -2.67 26.09
N VAL A 33 8.57 -2.70 26.14
CA VAL A 33 7.75 -1.98 27.10
C VAL A 33 6.92 -2.98 27.89
N LYS A 34 6.68 -2.75 29.18
CA LYS A 34 5.81 -3.64 29.95
C LYS A 34 4.35 -3.37 29.62
N HIS A 35 3.80 -4.08 28.64
CA HIS A 35 2.38 -4.08 28.33
C HIS A 35 1.80 -5.48 28.50
N ASN A 36 0.58 -5.56 29.03
CA ASN A 36 -0.10 -6.83 29.26
C ASN A 36 -1.58 -6.68 28.91
N ASP A 37 -2.04 -7.56 28.04
CA ASP A 37 -3.46 -7.71 27.73
C ASP A 37 -4.10 -8.80 28.57
N GLN A 38 -5.41 -8.67 28.78
CA GLN A 38 -6.23 -9.66 29.46
C GLN A 38 -7.24 -10.24 28.46
N VAL A 39 -7.06 -11.51 28.11
CA VAL A 39 -8.00 -12.23 27.23
C VAL A 39 -8.70 -13.30 28.06
N GLY A 40 -9.96 -13.04 28.41
CA GLY A 40 -10.69 -13.86 29.38
C GLY A 40 -9.99 -13.85 30.74
N ASN A 41 -9.53 -15.01 31.22
CA ASN A 41 -8.79 -15.15 32.48
C ASN A 41 -7.26 -15.21 32.32
N THR A 42 -6.75 -15.11 31.09
CA THR A 42 -5.31 -15.23 30.79
C THR A 42 -4.69 -13.85 30.58
N LYS A 43 -3.51 -13.64 31.19
CA LYS A 43 -2.66 -12.48 30.90
C LYS A 43 -1.68 -12.79 29.77
N ILE A 44 -1.56 -11.90 28.81
CA ILE A 44 -0.66 -12.02 27.67
C ILE A 44 0.29 -10.81 27.69
N ASN A 45 1.60 -11.05 27.70
CA ASN A 45 2.58 -9.98 27.57
C ASN A 45 2.66 -9.53 26.11
N ASP A 46 2.60 -8.23 25.86
CA ASP A 46 2.81 -7.64 24.55
C ASP A 46 3.92 -6.59 24.63
N ASP A 47 5.16 -7.05 24.77
CA ASP A 47 6.28 -6.16 25.05
C ASP A 47 6.62 -5.19 23.91
N TYR A 48 5.99 -5.35 22.74
CA TYR A 48 6.17 -4.51 21.56
C TYR A 48 4.91 -3.72 21.16
N ASN A 49 3.91 -3.62 22.06
CA ASN A 49 2.66 -2.87 21.83
C ASN A 49 2.88 -1.45 21.27
N TRP A 50 3.98 -0.80 21.67
CA TRP A 50 4.36 0.53 21.22
C TRP A 50 4.51 0.65 19.68
N MET A 51 4.75 -0.47 18.98
CA MET A 51 4.86 -0.52 17.52
C MET A 51 3.51 -0.38 16.79
N GLU A 52 2.38 -0.59 17.46
CA GLU A 52 1.05 -0.47 16.85
C GLU A 52 0.68 0.99 16.50
N ASN A 53 1.29 1.96 17.18
CA ASN A 53 1.10 3.38 16.90
C ASN A 53 2.32 3.98 16.16
N PHE A 54 2.51 3.50 14.94
CA PHE A 54 3.74 3.63 14.17
C PHE A 54 4.17 5.09 13.85
N GLU A 55 3.21 6.02 13.67
CA GLU A 55 3.50 7.40 13.24
C GLU A 55 3.59 8.40 14.40
N ASN A 56 2.79 8.22 15.46
CA ASN A 56 2.84 9.13 16.61
C ASN A 56 4.11 8.98 17.45
N GLN A 57 4.83 7.88 17.28
CA GLN A 57 6.09 7.65 17.95
C GLN A 57 7.24 7.77 16.97
N LYS A 58 8.04 8.83 17.10
CA LYS A 58 9.37 8.99 16.44
C LYS A 58 10.27 7.74 16.55
N ASN A 59 9.96 6.81 17.46
CA ASN A 59 10.67 5.55 17.66
C ASN A 59 10.31 4.48 16.61
N GLY A 60 9.08 4.44 16.08
CA GLY A 60 8.64 3.46 15.09
C GLY A 60 9.37 3.64 13.76
N ILE A 61 9.37 4.88 13.25
CA ILE A 61 10.11 5.28 12.04
C ILE A 61 11.61 4.95 12.19
N LYS A 62 12.23 5.29 13.33
CA LYS A 62 13.64 4.98 13.59
C LYS A 62 13.94 3.49 13.63
N LEU A 63 13.03 2.68 14.16
CA LEU A 63 13.20 1.23 14.14
C LEU A 63 13.11 0.71 12.70
N LEU A 64 12.15 1.20 11.91
CA LEU A 64 12.03 0.84 10.49
C LEU A 64 13.30 1.20 9.71
N GLU A 65 13.86 2.38 9.91
CA GLU A 65 15.12 2.79 9.30
C GLU A 65 16.26 1.81 9.63
N LYS A 66 16.42 1.46 10.92
CA LYS A 66 17.44 0.48 11.34
C LYS A 66 17.21 -0.92 10.78
N GLN A 67 15.96 -1.35 10.65
CA GLN A 67 15.61 -2.63 10.03
C GLN A 67 15.95 -2.59 8.54
N ASN A 68 15.61 -1.51 7.83
CA ASN A 68 15.96 -1.34 6.42
C ASN A 68 17.48 -1.33 6.20
N GLU A 69 18.24 -0.61 7.02
CA GLU A 69 19.71 -0.61 6.97
C GLU A 69 20.29 -2.01 7.16
N PHE A 70 19.76 -2.76 8.13
CA PHE A 70 20.15 -4.14 8.36
C PHE A 70 19.84 -5.04 7.16
N TYR A 71 18.65 -4.92 6.57
CA TYR A 71 18.26 -5.71 5.39
C TYR A 71 19.12 -5.37 4.17
N GLU A 72 19.36 -4.08 3.89
CA GLU A 72 20.23 -3.66 2.79
C GLU A 72 21.65 -4.19 2.98
N ALA A 73 22.20 -4.14 4.20
CA ALA A 73 23.51 -4.71 4.51
C ALA A 73 23.55 -6.24 4.37
N TYR A 74 22.48 -6.93 4.80
CA TYR A 74 22.35 -8.38 4.65
C TYR A 74 22.29 -8.78 3.17
N PHE A 75 21.49 -8.06 2.37
CA PHE A 75 21.30 -8.32 0.94
C PHE A 75 22.41 -7.79 0.05
N ALA A 76 23.25 -6.85 0.50
CA ALA A 76 24.40 -6.35 -0.25
C ALA A 76 25.40 -7.45 -0.63
N ASN A 77 25.43 -8.55 0.14
CA ASN A 77 26.28 -9.71 -0.13
C ASN A 77 25.63 -10.76 -1.05
N TYR A 78 24.37 -10.56 -1.45
CA TYR A 78 23.68 -11.41 -2.41
C TYR A 78 23.83 -10.83 -3.82
N GLU A 79 24.14 -11.69 -4.78
CA GLU A 79 24.41 -11.33 -6.17
C GLU A 79 23.31 -10.40 -6.75
N PRO A 80 23.67 -9.22 -7.27
CA PRO A 80 22.72 -8.31 -7.94
C PRO A 80 21.91 -8.99 -9.05
N GLU A 81 22.50 -10.00 -9.70
CA GLU A 81 21.85 -10.82 -10.72
C GLU A 81 20.64 -11.60 -10.17
N LEU A 82 20.70 -12.07 -8.92
CA LEU A 82 19.60 -12.77 -8.28
C LEU A 82 18.44 -11.81 -7.97
N ARG A 83 18.75 -10.59 -7.53
CA ARG A 83 17.74 -9.52 -7.32
C ARG A 83 17.05 -9.16 -8.63
N THR A 84 17.82 -8.95 -9.70
CA THR A 84 17.28 -8.69 -11.04
C THR A 84 16.40 -9.84 -11.52
N LYS A 85 16.87 -11.08 -11.37
CA LYS A 85 16.11 -12.27 -11.77
C LYS A 85 14.82 -12.46 -10.97
N ILE A 86 14.83 -12.20 -9.65
CA ILE A 86 13.62 -12.24 -8.82
C ILE A 86 12.63 -11.16 -9.27
N ILE A 87 13.09 -9.93 -9.54
CA ILE A 87 12.22 -8.86 -10.06
C ILE A 87 11.64 -9.25 -11.43
N GLU A 88 12.46 -9.79 -12.34
CA GLU A 88 12.03 -10.27 -13.65
C GLU A 88 11.05 -11.45 -13.56
N ASP A 89 11.25 -12.38 -12.64
CA ASP A 89 10.37 -13.52 -12.41
C ASP A 89 9.05 -13.08 -11.76
N LEU A 90 9.08 -12.21 -10.74
CA LEU A 90 7.88 -11.63 -10.14
C LEU A 90 7.07 -10.83 -11.18
N ALA A 91 7.74 -10.08 -12.05
CA ALA A 91 7.16 -9.39 -13.19
C ALA A 91 6.43 -10.32 -14.19
N LYS A 92 6.75 -11.62 -14.24
CA LYS A 92 6.02 -12.60 -15.08
C LYS A 92 4.67 -12.99 -14.48
N TYR A 93 4.56 -12.99 -13.15
CA TYR A 93 3.37 -13.44 -12.41
C TYR A 93 2.50 -12.29 -11.89
N ASP A 94 3.07 -11.10 -11.73
CA ASP A 94 2.36 -9.91 -11.28
C ASP A 94 2.64 -8.74 -12.23
N THR A 95 1.62 -8.36 -13.00
CA THR A 95 1.70 -7.22 -13.94
C THR A 95 1.95 -5.89 -13.23
N ARG A 96 1.73 -5.81 -11.91
CA ARG A 96 2.02 -4.64 -11.08
C ARG A 96 3.50 -4.48 -10.79
N VAL A 97 4.25 -5.59 -10.72
CA VAL A 97 5.72 -5.57 -10.55
C VAL A 97 6.42 -5.10 -11.83
N LYS A 98 5.78 -5.28 -13.00
CA LYS A 98 6.29 -4.78 -14.29
C LYS A 98 6.21 -3.26 -14.44
N GLN A 99 5.36 -2.55 -13.70
CA GLN A 99 5.05 -1.17 -14.02
C GLN A 99 5.03 -0.24 -12.81
N PRO A 100 6.20 0.18 -12.30
CA PRO A 100 6.30 1.51 -11.69
C PRO A 100 5.88 2.63 -12.66
N GLU A 101 5.84 2.37 -13.98
CA GLU A 101 5.37 3.30 -15.00
C GLU A 101 3.83 3.37 -15.15
N SER A 102 3.07 2.51 -14.47
CA SER A 102 1.59 2.60 -14.45
C SER A 102 1.08 3.66 -13.47
N TYR A 103 2.00 4.26 -12.71
CA TYR A 103 1.71 5.35 -11.80
C TYR A 103 1.64 6.65 -12.57
N LEU A 104 0.45 7.22 -12.54
CA LEU A 104 0.21 8.48 -13.18
C LEU A 104 0.61 9.58 -12.20
N ASP A 105 1.55 10.45 -12.60
CA ASP A 105 1.68 11.79 -12.02
C ASP A 105 0.57 12.72 -12.56
N LYS A 106 -0.03 12.32 -13.70
CA LYS A 106 -1.07 13.05 -14.41
C LYS A 106 -1.99 12.09 -15.17
N LEU A 107 -3.29 12.32 -15.11
CA LEU A 107 -4.30 11.68 -15.94
C LEU A 107 -4.63 12.59 -17.12
N GLU A 108 -4.46 12.07 -18.34
CA GLU A 108 -4.92 12.71 -19.58
C GLU A 108 -5.89 11.76 -20.29
N ASP A 109 -7.03 12.28 -20.71
CA ASP A 109 -8.03 11.50 -21.44
C ASP A 109 -8.91 12.40 -22.31
N ASP A 110 -9.56 11.78 -23.29
CA ASP A 110 -10.51 12.38 -24.22
C ASP A 110 -11.90 11.77 -23.97
N HIS A 111 -12.95 12.60 -24.04
CA HIS A 111 -14.35 12.17 -23.92
C HIS A 111 -15.19 12.69 -25.06
N LEU A 112 -15.91 11.80 -25.74
CA LEU A 112 -16.86 12.18 -26.78
C LEU A 112 -18.24 12.39 -26.15
N PHE A 113 -18.75 13.62 -26.22
CA PHE A 113 -20.09 13.97 -25.77
C PHE A 113 -20.71 14.95 -26.76
N ASP A 114 -21.98 14.75 -27.12
CA ASP A 114 -22.70 15.62 -28.08
C ASP A 114 -21.94 15.84 -29.41
N GLY A 115 -21.30 14.79 -29.91
CA GLY A 115 -20.49 14.83 -31.14
C GLY A 115 -19.20 15.64 -31.06
N LYS A 116 -18.82 16.13 -29.87
CA LYS A 116 -17.60 16.89 -29.61
C LYS A 116 -16.64 16.12 -28.71
N VAL A 117 -15.35 16.22 -29.01
CA VAL A 117 -14.29 15.64 -28.17
C VAL A 117 -13.86 16.68 -27.13
N TYR A 118 -13.94 16.30 -25.87
CA TYR A 118 -13.50 17.07 -24.72
C TYR A 118 -12.22 16.46 -24.18
N LYS A 119 -11.14 17.22 -24.22
CA LYS A 119 -9.84 16.80 -23.67
C LYS A 119 -9.68 17.34 -22.27
N PHE A 120 -9.13 16.54 -21.37
CA PHE A 120 -8.83 17.01 -20.03
C PHE A 120 -7.53 16.42 -19.49
N SER A 121 -7.09 17.04 -18.41
CA SER A 121 -5.86 16.72 -17.72
C SER A 121 -6.09 16.96 -16.23
N TYR A 122 -5.72 15.99 -15.40
CA TYR A 122 -5.74 16.09 -13.94
C TYR A 122 -4.36 15.73 -13.40
N ASN A 123 -3.75 16.63 -12.63
CA ASN A 123 -2.48 16.37 -11.96
C ASN A 123 -2.77 15.77 -10.59
N PHE A 124 -2.04 14.73 -10.22
CA PHE A 124 -2.21 14.11 -8.92
C PHE A 124 -1.35 14.77 -7.84
N ASP A 125 -1.88 14.84 -6.62
CA ASP A 125 -1.17 15.40 -5.47
C ASP A 125 -0.14 14.41 -4.86
N SER A 126 -0.18 13.15 -5.27
CA SER A 126 0.71 12.09 -4.76
C SER A 126 1.10 11.11 -5.87
N LYS A 127 2.22 10.42 -5.66
CA LYS A 127 2.72 9.36 -6.55
C LYS A 127 2.10 8.02 -6.19
N GLY A 128 2.16 7.06 -7.11
CA GLY A 128 1.68 5.71 -6.83
C GLY A 128 0.18 5.53 -7.06
N ILE A 129 -0.44 6.36 -7.90
CA ILE A 129 -1.87 6.30 -8.19
C ILE A 129 -2.12 5.52 -9.47
N THR A 130 -3.12 4.64 -9.41
CA THR A 130 -3.73 4.04 -10.60
C THR A 130 -5.13 4.61 -10.80
N ALA A 131 -5.49 4.94 -12.04
CA ALA A 131 -6.80 5.48 -12.38
C ALA A 131 -7.58 4.47 -13.24
N THR A 132 -8.80 4.14 -12.81
CA THR A 132 -9.71 3.29 -13.59
C THR A 132 -10.90 4.12 -14.06
N LYS A 133 -11.07 4.26 -15.38
CA LYS A 133 -12.23 4.92 -15.97
C LYS A 133 -13.49 4.08 -15.77
N LYS A 134 -14.56 4.72 -15.31
CA LYS A 134 -15.90 4.16 -15.13
C LYS A 134 -16.84 4.90 -16.08
N TYR A 135 -17.40 4.15 -17.03
CA TYR A 135 -18.33 4.70 -18.01
C TYR A 135 -19.75 4.68 -17.43
N GLY A 136 -20.41 5.84 -17.45
CA GLY A 136 -21.87 5.92 -17.42
C GLY A 136 -22.45 5.81 -18.83
N SER A 137 -23.69 6.28 -19.03
CA SER A 137 -24.26 6.37 -20.37
C SER A 137 -23.38 7.19 -21.32
N PRO A 138 -23.22 6.77 -22.60
CA PRO A 138 -22.54 7.55 -23.64
C PRO A 138 -23.14 8.95 -23.87
N THR A 139 -24.38 9.19 -23.40
CA THR A 139 -25.05 10.49 -23.48
C THR A 139 -24.85 11.33 -22.22
N SER A 140 -23.98 10.92 -21.31
CA SER A 140 -23.66 11.68 -20.11
C SER A 140 -22.52 12.67 -20.37
N PRO A 141 -22.64 13.94 -19.94
CA PRO A 141 -21.53 14.87 -19.95
C PRO A 141 -20.48 14.57 -18.87
N TYR A 142 -20.68 13.52 -18.05
CA TYR A 142 -19.81 13.17 -16.94
C TYR A 142 -18.91 11.98 -17.26
N VAL A 143 -17.65 12.09 -16.85
CA VAL A 143 -16.69 10.98 -16.86
C VAL A 143 -16.27 10.71 -15.42
N VAL A 144 -16.35 9.45 -15.00
CA VAL A 144 -16.03 9.07 -13.63
C VAL A 144 -14.76 8.23 -13.62
N TYR A 145 -13.87 8.48 -12.68
CA TYR A 145 -12.69 7.67 -12.42
C TYR A 145 -12.67 7.22 -10.97
N THR A 146 -12.17 6.01 -10.75
CA THR A 146 -11.73 5.56 -9.43
C THR A 146 -10.22 5.65 -9.38
N LEU A 147 -9.69 6.43 -8.43
CA LEU A 147 -8.27 6.59 -8.18
C LEU A 147 -7.88 5.70 -7.00
N LYS A 148 -6.97 4.75 -7.20
CA LYS A 148 -6.46 3.88 -6.14
C LYS A 148 -5.03 4.27 -5.78
N PHE A 149 -4.81 4.46 -4.48
CA PHE A 149 -3.51 4.82 -3.92
C PHE A 149 -2.78 3.55 -3.49
N TYR A 150 -1.53 3.41 -3.92
CA TYR A 150 -0.68 2.29 -3.52
C TYR A 150 -0.57 2.18 -1.99
N ASN A 151 -0.55 0.95 -1.48
CA ASN A 151 -0.50 0.61 -0.04
C ASN A 151 -1.74 0.99 0.79
N THR A 152 -2.89 1.27 0.17
CA THR A 152 -4.12 1.53 0.92
C THR A 152 -5.32 0.83 0.31
N ASP A 153 -6.30 0.45 1.14
CA ASP A 153 -7.62 -0.01 0.67
C ASP A 153 -8.52 1.15 0.20
N TYR A 154 -8.04 2.38 0.32
CA TYR A 154 -8.80 3.59 0.03
C TYR A 154 -8.68 4.01 -1.42
N SER A 155 -9.71 4.69 -1.87
CA SER A 155 -9.82 5.23 -3.20
C SER A 155 -10.47 6.60 -3.15
N GLU A 156 -10.25 7.38 -4.20
CA GLU A 156 -11.01 8.59 -4.47
C GLU A 156 -11.86 8.38 -5.73
N VAL A 157 -13.01 9.04 -5.80
CA VAL A 157 -13.81 9.13 -7.02
C VAL A 157 -13.62 10.52 -7.61
N LEU A 158 -13.19 10.57 -8.86
CA LEU A 158 -13.01 11.81 -9.61
C LEU A 158 -14.08 11.89 -10.69
N ILE A 159 -14.91 12.93 -10.65
CA ILE A 159 -16.00 13.16 -11.61
C ILE A 159 -15.65 14.39 -12.43
N TYR A 160 -15.44 14.21 -13.74
CA TYR A 160 -15.22 15.30 -14.69
C TYR A 160 -16.55 15.72 -15.33
N ASN A 161 -16.93 17.00 -15.17
CA ASN A 161 -18.05 17.60 -15.88
C ASN A 161 -17.56 18.26 -17.18
N THR A 162 -17.89 17.70 -18.34
CA THR A 162 -17.45 18.24 -19.64
C THR A 162 -18.04 19.62 -19.98
N LYS A 163 -19.22 19.96 -19.44
CA LYS A 163 -19.87 21.25 -19.67
C LYS A 163 -19.12 22.37 -18.94
N GLU A 164 -18.80 22.14 -17.67
CA GLU A 164 -18.14 23.12 -16.79
C GLU A 164 -16.61 23.04 -16.86
N ARG A 165 -16.09 21.93 -17.36
CA ARG A 165 -14.66 21.57 -17.37
C ARG A 165 -14.05 21.55 -15.97
N LEU A 166 -14.84 21.15 -14.98
CA LEU A 166 -14.45 21.05 -13.59
C LEU A 166 -14.46 19.61 -13.12
N PHE A 167 -13.58 19.34 -12.16
CA PHE A 167 -13.53 18.08 -11.45
C PHE A 167 -14.17 18.22 -10.08
N LEU A 168 -14.97 17.22 -9.72
CA LEU A 168 -15.40 16.98 -8.36
C LEU A 168 -14.66 15.75 -7.82
N LYS A 169 -14.19 15.85 -6.57
CA LYS A 169 -13.43 14.79 -5.90
C LYS A 169 -14.16 14.30 -4.67
N ILE A 170 -14.38 12.99 -4.59
CA ILE A 170 -14.98 12.31 -3.44
C ILE A 170 -13.89 11.48 -2.77
N ALA A 171 -13.54 11.84 -1.53
CA ALA A 171 -12.55 11.13 -0.72
C ALA A 171 -13.20 10.11 0.23
N GLY A 172 -12.39 9.19 0.76
CA GLY A 172 -12.82 8.22 1.77
C GLY A 172 -13.64 7.05 1.21
N VAL A 173 -13.47 6.72 -0.07
CA VAL A 173 -14.13 5.56 -0.69
C VAL A 173 -13.32 4.30 -0.40
N ARG A 174 -13.95 3.20 0.00
CA ARG A 174 -13.24 1.97 0.42
C ARG A 174 -14.05 0.70 0.16
N LEU A 175 -13.40 -0.39 -0.24
CA LEU A 175 -13.95 -1.77 -0.33
C LEU A 175 -15.04 -2.05 -1.40
N SER A 176 -15.58 -1.07 -2.13
CA SER A 176 -16.55 -1.36 -3.20
C SER A 176 -16.18 -0.71 -4.53
N ASP A 177 -16.71 -1.30 -5.60
CA ASP A 177 -16.61 -0.72 -6.93
C ASP A 177 -17.58 0.46 -7.07
N VAL A 178 -17.16 1.47 -7.81
CA VAL A 178 -17.99 2.65 -8.09
C VAL A 178 -18.97 2.31 -9.21
N GLN A 179 -20.27 2.49 -8.94
CA GLN A 179 -21.33 2.22 -9.92
C GLN A 179 -21.89 3.52 -10.46
N VAL A 180 -21.80 3.71 -11.78
CA VAL A 180 -22.27 4.92 -12.46
C VAL A 180 -23.62 4.66 -13.11
N ILE A 181 -24.56 5.57 -12.90
CA ILE A 181 -25.86 5.61 -13.57
C ILE A 181 -26.08 6.99 -14.19
N ASP A 182 -27.11 7.15 -15.02
CA ASP A 182 -27.35 8.39 -15.77
C ASP A 182 -27.44 9.64 -14.89
N GLN A 183 -27.98 9.50 -13.67
CA GLN A 183 -28.23 10.61 -12.76
C GLN A 183 -27.14 10.81 -11.69
N GLY A 184 -26.15 9.90 -11.60
CA GLY A 184 -25.13 10.00 -10.56
C GLY A 184 -24.32 8.73 -10.33
N VAL A 185 -23.73 8.64 -9.14
CA VAL A 185 -22.76 7.61 -8.80
C VAL A 185 -23.05 7.02 -7.42
N PHE A 186 -23.10 5.70 -7.33
CA PHE A 186 -23.07 4.98 -6.06
C PHE A 186 -21.64 4.63 -5.67
N TYR A 187 -21.31 4.81 -4.40
CA TYR A 187 -19.99 4.50 -3.86
C TYR A 187 -20.09 4.08 -2.39
N SER A 188 -19.15 3.26 -1.92
CA SER A 188 -19.04 2.98 -0.48
C SER A 188 -18.19 4.03 0.20
N LYS A 189 -18.60 4.46 1.39
CA LYS A 189 -17.87 5.43 2.19
C LYS A 189 -17.67 4.92 3.60
N ILE A 190 -16.50 5.22 4.13
CA ILE A 190 -16.24 5.12 5.56
C ILE A 190 -16.12 6.55 6.10
N ASP A 191 -16.80 6.83 7.20
CA ASP A 191 -16.78 8.14 7.84
C ASP A 191 -15.38 8.44 8.41
N ASN A 192 -14.99 9.72 8.38
CA ASN A 192 -13.80 10.25 9.07
C ASN A 192 -12.44 9.63 8.64
N ILE A 193 -12.16 9.62 7.34
CA ILE A 193 -10.79 9.48 6.83
C ILE A 193 -10.38 10.78 6.17
N ASN A 194 -9.70 11.61 6.94
CA ASN A 194 -9.06 12.85 6.48
C ASN A 194 -7.53 12.77 6.53
N SER A 195 -6.96 11.70 7.10
CA SER A 195 -5.51 11.46 7.13
C SER A 195 -5.15 9.97 7.15
N PHE A 196 -3.89 9.66 6.83
CA PHE A 196 -3.34 8.31 6.88
C PHE A 196 -3.39 7.69 8.29
N GLU A 197 -3.19 8.48 9.35
CA GLU A 197 -3.36 8.02 10.74
C GLU A 197 -4.78 7.47 11.03
N GLU A 198 -5.79 8.01 10.35
CA GLU A 198 -7.16 7.53 10.49
C GLU A 198 -7.34 6.15 9.84
N HIS A 199 -6.51 5.76 8.86
CA HIS A 199 -6.56 4.44 8.22
C HIS A 199 -6.31 3.28 9.21
N LEU A 200 -5.62 3.54 10.31
CA LEU A 200 -5.33 2.55 11.37
C LEU A 200 -6.48 2.40 12.38
N LYS A 201 -7.48 3.29 12.35
CA LYS A 201 -8.63 3.20 13.26
C LYS A 201 -9.54 2.06 12.84
N LYS A 202 -10.11 1.36 13.83
CA LYS A 202 -11.18 0.39 13.58
C LYS A 202 -12.41 1.13 13.07
N PHE A 203 -12.86 0.81 11.86
CA PHE A 203 -14.07 1.36 11.30
C PHE A 203 -15.23 0.39 11.50
N SER A 204 -16.29 0.86 12.15
CA SER A 204 -17.49 0.07 12.46
C SER A 204 -18.64 0.28 11.49
N THR A 205 -18.53 1.27 10.59
CA THR A 205 -19.60 1.63 9.66
C THR A 205 -19.11 1.66 8.23
N ASN A 206 -19.86 1.04 7.35
CA ASN A 206 -19.72 1.17 5.90
C ASN A 206 -21.07 1.61 5.35
N LYS A 207 -21.07 2.68 4.57
CA LYS A 207 -22.29 3.26 3.97
C LYS A 207 -22.19 3.16 2.48
N ILE A 208 -23.30 2.79 1.83
CA ILE A 208 -23.47 3.03 0.40
C ILE A 208 -24.09 4.41 0.26
N MET A 209 -23.34 5.30 -0.37
CA MET A 209 -23.73 6.66 -0.68
C MET A 209 -24.18 6.77 -2.14
N PHE A 210 -25.01 7.76 -2.43
CA PHE A 210 -25.34 8.18 -3.78
C PHE A 210 -25.04 9.67 -3.95
N HIS A 211 -24.16 9.98 -4.89
CA HIS A 211 -23.89 11.34 -5.34
C HIS A 211 -24.70 11.60 -6.62
N LYS A 212 -25.58 12.61 -6.59
CA LYS A 212 -26.32 13.05 -7.77
C LYS A 212 -25.45 14.03 -8.57
N PHE A 213 -25.40 13.87 -9.89
CA PHE A 213 -24.70 14.85 -10.70
C PHE A 213 -25.29 16.26 -10.53
N GLU A 214 -24.43 17.28 -10.58
CA GLU A 214 -24.76 18.70 -10.37
C GLU A 214 -25.11 19.08 -8.92
N SER A 215 -25.21 18.14 -7.98
CA SER A 215 -25.40 18.47 -6.56
C SER A 215 -24.08 18.73 -5.86
N SER A 216 -24.13 19.41 -4.71
CA SER A 216 -22.97 19.49 -3.82
C SER A 216 -22.73 18.15 -3.09
N LEU A 217 -21.49 17.90 -2.64
CA LEU A 217 -21.18 16.71 -1.83
C LEU A 217 -21.93 16.67 -0.49
N SER A 218 -22.35 17.83 0.02
CA SER A 218 -23.18 17.92 1.22
C SER A 218 -24.60 17.40 1.02
N GLU A 219 -25.03 17.22 -0.23
CA GLU A 219 -26.34 16.67 -0.58
C GLU A 219 -26.31 15.16 -0.87
N ASP A 220 -25.14 14.52 -0.73
CA ASP A 220 -25.00 13.08 -0.95
C ASP A 220 -25.89 12.28 -0.01
N GLN A 221 -26.59 11.30 -0.58
CA GLN A 221 -27.61 10.54 0.13
C GLN A 221 -27.04 9.22 0.63
N ILE A 222 -27.35 8.86 1.87
CA ILE A 222 -27.12 7.50 2.38
C ILE A 222 -28.21 6.60 1.78
N VAL A 223 -27.80 5.59 1.02
CA VAL A 223 -28.68 4.62 0.36
C VAL A 223 -28.84 3.38 1.23
N ILE A 224 -27.72 2.89 1.75
CA ILE A 224 -27.67 1.77 2.68
C ILE A 224 -26.69 2.15 3.78
N GLU A 225 -27.14 2.03 5.03
CA GLU A 225 -26.27 2.12 6.19
C GLU A 225 -26.30 0.78 6.90
N ASN A 226 -25.17 0.08 6.94
CA ASN A 226 -25.04 -1.06 7.81
C ASN A 226 -24.54 -0.55 9.18
N GLU A 227 -25.48 -0.20 10.04
CA GLU A 227 -25.23 0.02 11.47
C GLU A 227 -25.07 -1.35 12.15
N GLY A 228 -23.95 -2.04 11.97
CA GLY A 228 -23.90 -3.40 12.54
C GLY A 228 -22.60 -4.16 12.48
N ASN A 229 -21.98 -4.25 13.66
CA ASN A 229 -21.05 -5.29 14.08
C ASN A 229 -19.83 -5.48 13.18
N SER A 230 -18.77 -4.72 13.50
CA SER A 230 -17.41 -5.15 13.20
C SER A 230 -17.24 -6.58 13.71
N TYR A 231 -17.13 -7.56 12.82
CA TYR A 231 -16.72 -8.91 13.20
C TYR A 231 -15.42 -8.77 14.01
N VAL A 232 -15.46 -9.34 15.21
CA VAL A 232 -14.36 -9.43 16.18
C VAL A 232 -13.26 -10.31 15.60
#